data_AF-A0AAZ3SQ07-F1
#
_entry.id   AF-A0AAZ3SQ07-F1
#
_cell.length_a   1.000
_cell.length_b   1.000
_cell.length_c   1.000
_cell.angle_alpha   90.00
_cell.angle_beta   90.00
_cell.angle_gamma   90.00
#
_symmetry.space_group_name_H-M   'P 1'
#
loop_
_entity.id
_entity.type
_entity.pdbx_description
1 polymer ?
#
loop_
_entity_poly.entity_id
_entity_poly.type
_entity_poly.pdbx_seq_one_letter_code
_entity_poly.pdbx_strand_id
1 'polypeptide(L)'
;MTPLAPLLCTTMSAISATEKVDGFTRKSMRKAQKQKKSQGSSQFRTQTLTELSPLPQLKDAPSTEQQELFTQKLQQCCMLFDFMDSVTDLKSKEIKRATLNELVDYVSTNRGVLVETAYPEISNMICTNILRTLPPSDNPDFDPEEDEPTLEASWPHIQLVYEFLLRFLENPDFQPSIAKRYIDQKFVLQLLELFDSEDPRERDFLKTVLHRIYGKFLGLRAFIRKQINNIFLRFIYETDHFNGVAELLEILGSIINGFALPLKAEHKQFLMKVLIPMHTGKGLALFHAQLAYCVVQFLEKDPTLTEPVIRGLLKFWPKTCSQKEVMYLGEIEEILDVIEPTQFKKIQEPLFKQISRCVANPHFQVAERALYFWNNEYILSLIEENIDKILPIMFGSLYRISKEHWNPTIVALVYNVLKTLMEMNSTLFDELTASYKSDRQREKKKEQEREELWKKLDELKLSDAAALVQNNSHGLQNAAQNINNNNNHHDNQEKSTAISVDHEDPVVAMDTTEGVEVVTSAK
;
A
#
# COMPACT_ATOMS: atom_id res chain seq x y z
N MET A 1 54.93 26.45 29.09
CA MET A 1 54.39 25.26 29.78
C MET A 1 52.98 25.60 30.22
N THR A 2 51.88 25.07 29.71
CA THR A 2 51.56 24.17 28.59
C THR A 2 50.03 24.37 28.43
N PRO A 3 49.50 24.58 27.21
CA PRO A 3 48.13 25.08 27.01
C PRO A 3 47.11 24.01 26.59
N LEU A 4 45.82 24.37 26.74
CA LEU A 4 44.62 24.09 25.92
C LEU A 4 44.57 22.84 25.01
N ALA A 5 43.51 22.01 25.17
CA ALA A 5 42.68 21.49 24.06
C ALA A 5 41.40 20.77 24.57
N PRO A 6 40.23 21.02 23.96
CA PRO A 6 38.98 20.25 24.11
C PRO A 6 38.70 19.29 22.93
N LEU A 7 37.73 18.40 23.15
CA LEU A 7 36.83 17.71 22.21
C LEU A 7 37.17 17.74 20.70
N LEU A 8 37.39 16.56 20.13
CA LEU A 8 37.23 16.29 18.70
C LEU A 8 36.30 15.09 18.50
N CYS A 9 35.17 15.41 17.88
CA CYS A 9 34.27 14.52 17.16
C CYS A 9 35.00 13.97 15.94
N THR A 10 34.98 12.65 15.73
CA THR A 10 35.40 12.04 14.47
C THR A 10 34.27 11.14 13.97
N THR A 11 33.52 11.68 13.02
CA THR A 11 32.66 10.96 12.09
C THR A 11 33.51 10.02 11.23
N MET A 12 33.16 8.73 11.16
CA MET A 12 33.47 7.90 9.99
C MET A 12 32.26 7.06 9.61
N SER A 13 31.79 7.30 8.39
CA SER A 13 30.76 6.56 7.67
C SER A 13 31.30 5.27 7.05
N ALA A 14 30.34 4.40 6.68
CA ALA A 14 30.42 3.26 5.75
C ALA A 14 31.08 1.99 6.34
N ILE A 15 30.60 0.76 6.11
CA ILE A 15 30.10 0.13 4.88
C ILE A 15 29.13 -1.02 5.27
N SER A 16 28.02 -1.15 4.56
CA SER A 16 27.14 -2.34 4.56
C SER A 16 27.83 -3.51 3.86
N ALA A 17 27.90 -4.67 4.52
CA ALA A 17 28.34 -5.93 3.92
C ALA A 17 27.20 -6.94 3.93
N THR A 18 26.45 -6.95 2.84
CA THR A 18 25.57 -8.06 2.44
C THR A 18 26.23 -8.77 1.26
N GLU A 19 26.54 -10.06 1.41
CA GLU A 19 26.47 -11.06 0.34
C GLU A 19 26.80 -12.44 0.95
N LYS A 20 25.75 -13.19 1.32
CA LYS A 20 25.83 -14.64 1.47
C LYS A 20 25.02 -15.26 0.35
N VAL A 21 25.77 -15.94 -0.50
CA VAL A 21 25.33 -16.74 -1.65
C VAL A 21 24.37 -17.83 -1.17
N ASP A 22 23.14 -17.81 -1.67
CA ASP A 22 22.27 -18.99 -1.67
C ASP A 22 21.93 -19.36 -3.12
N GLY A 23 22.17 -20.63 -3.43
CA GLY A 23 22.21 -21.16 -4.78
C GLY A 23 20.97 -21.98 -5.08
N PHE A 24 19.93 -21.34 -5.63
CA PHE A 24 18.88 -22.02 -6.42
C PHE A 24 18.14 -21.02 -7.34
N THR A 25 18.85 -20.40 -8.29
CA THR A 25 18.21 -19.62 -9.37
C THR A 25 17.83 -20.52 -10.56
N ARG A 26 16.70 -21.23 -10.43
CA ARG A 26 15.95 -21.68 -11.62
C ARG A 26 15.16 -20.50 -12.18
N LYS A 27 15.81 -19.64 -12.97
CA LYS A 27 15.18 -18.78 -14.02
C LYS A 27 16.17 -17.90 -14.80
N SER A 28 17.44 -18.26 -14.92
CA SER A 28 18.33 -17.59 -15.90
C SER A 28 18.21 -18.25 -17.28
N MET A 29 17.05 -18.10 -17.91
CA MET A 29 16.82 -18.27 -19.37
C MET A 29 15.47 -17.64 -19.75
N ARG A 30 15.31 -16.33 -19.58
CA ARG A 30 14.38 -15.56 -20.41
C ARG A 30 15.20 -14.60 -21.25
N LYS A 31 15.13 -14.85 -22.56
CA LYS A 31 15.70 -14.11 -23.68
C LYS A 31 16.00 -12.65 -23.38
N ALA A 32 17.21 -12.24 -23.78
CA ALA A 32 17.47 -10.88 -24.24
C ALA A 32 16.48 -10.53 -25.38
N GLN A 33 15.28 -10.11 -25.01
CA GLN A 33 14.38 -9.39 -25.90
C GLN A 33 14.99 -8.00 -26.02
N LYS A 34 15.36 -7.61 -27.25
CA LYS A 34 15.69 -6.20 -27.57
C LYS A 34 14.65 -5.31 -26.87
N GLN A 35 15.09 -4.52 -25.89
CA GLN A 35 14.31 -3.40 -25.39
C GLN A 35 13.97 -2.55 -26.63
N LYS A 36 12.71 -2.59 -27.05
CA LYS A 36 12.17 -1.52 -27.89
C LYS A 36 12.24 -0.27 -27.02
N LYS A 37 12.80 0.83 -27.55
CA LYS A 37 12.79 2.12 -26.86
C LYS A 37 11.35 2.42 -26.43
N SER A 38 11.15 2.50 -25.12
CA SER A 38 9.89 2.91 -24.49
C SER A 38 9.43 4.23 -25.12
N GLN A 39 8.15 4.32 -25.46
CA GLN A 39 7.60 5.46 -26.17
C GLN A 39 7.24 6.56 -25.18
N GLY A 40 8.03 7.64 -25.16
CA GLY A 40 7.68 8.85 -24.41
C GLY A 40 6.32 9.41 -24.84
N SER A 41 5.66 10.08 -23.90
CA SER A 41 4.30 10.64 -24.04
C SER A 41 4.16 11.71 -25.14
N SER A 42 5.28 12.21 -25.62
CA SER A 42 5.38 13.34 -26.55
C SER A 42 5.35 12.93 -28.03
N GLN A 43 4.40 12.07 -28.42
CA GLN A 43 4.08 11.86 -29.84
C GLN A 43 3.21 13.01 -30.35
N PHE A 44 3.84 14.17 -30.55
CA PHE A 44 3.17 15.31 -31.17
C PHE A 44 3.14 15.12 -32.69
N ARG A 45 1.95 15.21 -33.29
CA ARG A 45 1.78 15.24 -34.75
C ARG A 45 2.47 16.52 -35.24
N THR A 46 3.67 16.38 -35.82
CA THR A 46 4.52 17.48 -36.27
C THR A 46 3.72 18.38 -37.22
N GLN A 47 3.36 19.58 -36.76
CA GLN A 47 2.90 20.62 -37.66
C GLN A 47 4.08 21.00 -38.56
N THR A 48 3.79 21.19 -39.85
CA THR A 48 4.72 21.45 -40.96
C THR A 48 5.98 22.23 -40.56
N LEU A 49 7.13 21.63 -40.92
CA LEU A 49 8.51 22.15 -40.81
C LEU A 49 8.59 23.66 -41.08
N THR A 50 8.64 24.45 -40.01
CA THR A 50 9.04 25.85 -40.06
C THR A 50 10.24 25.98 -39.13
N GLU A 51 11.43 26.25 -39.68
CA GLU A 51 12.63 26.45 -38.86
C GLU A 51 12.41 27.67 -37.95
N LEU A 52 12.61 27.50 -36.64
CA LEU A 52 12.41 28.59 -35.69
C LEU A 52 13.48 29.67 -35.89
N SER A 53 13.06 30.92 -36.08
CA SER A 53 13.96 32.07 -36.04
C SER A 53 14.07 32.62 -34.62
N PRO A 54 15.27 32.90 -34.10
CA PRO A 54 15.43 33.47 -32.76
C PRO A 54 14.82 34.89 -32.72
N LEU A 55 13.96 35.15 -31.74
CA LEU A 55 13.39 36.47 -31.48
C LEU A 55 14.35 37.34 -30.63
N PRO A 56 14.28 38.68 -30.71
CA PRO A 56 15.08 39.59 -29.86
C PRO A 56 14.93 39.31 -28.36
N GLN A 57 15.92 39.69 -27.55
CA GLN A 57 15.83 39.52 -26.09
C GLN A 57 14.88 40.55 -25.47
N LEU A 58 14.06 40.13 -24.50
CA LEU A 58 13.06 40.97 -23.82
C LEU A 58 13.69 42.16 -23.11
N LYS A 59 14.89 41.99 -22.55
CA LYS A 59 15.63 43.06 -21.86
C LYS A 59 16.12 44.17 -22.79
N ASP A 60 16.30 43.86 -24.08
CA ASP A 60 16.84 44.80 -25.08
C ASP A 60 15.71 45.53 -25.82
N ALA A 61 14.46 45.06 -25.69
CA ALA A 61 13.29 45.67 -26.31
C ALA A 61 12.79 46.89 -25.50
N PRO A 62 12.30 47.95 -26.17
CA PRO A 62 11.71 49.10 -25.50
C PRO A 62 10.42 48.70 -24.78
N SER A 63 10.12 49.36 -23.65
CA SER A 63 9.00 49.00 -22.77
C SER A 63 7.63 48.95 -23.47
N THR A 64 7.44 49.70 -24.57
CA THR A 64 6.22 49.70 -25.38
C THR A 64 6.04 48.41 -26.20
N GLU A 65 7.13 47.78 -26.61
CA GLU A 65 7.11 46.56 -27.45
C GLU A 65 7.31 45.29 -26.63
N GLN A 66 7.77 45.40 -25.38
CA GLN A 66 8.03 44.25 -24.50
C GLN A 66 6.82 43.32 -24.35
N GLN A 67 5.61 43.87 -24.21
CA GLN A 67 4.41 43.06 -24.02
C GLN A 67 4.02 42.27 -25.29
N GLU A 68 4.21 42.88 -26.46
CA GLU A 68 3.95 42.24 -27.74
C GLU A 68 5.01 41.16 -28.02
N LEU A 69 6.29 41.47 -27.76
CA LEU A 69 7.39 40.52 -27.88
C LEU A 69 7.21 39.32 -26.92
N PHE A 70 6.75 39.57 -25.70
CA PHE A 70 6.42 38.52 -24.74
C PHE A 70 5.34 37.57 -25.29
N THR A 71 4.29 38.13 -25.91
CA THR A 71 3.22 37.35 -26.55
C THR A 71 3.75 36.54 -27.74
N GLN A 72 4.57 37.14 -28.61
CA GLN A 72 5.18 36.45 -29.74
C GLN A 72 6.07 35.28 -29.28
N LYS A 73 6.85 35.47 -28.20
CA LYS A 73 7.67 34.40 -27.60
C LYS A 73 6.81 33.27 -27.03
N LEU A 74 5.70 33.56 -26.36
CA LEU A 74 4.76 32.53 -25.87
C LEU A 74 4.18 31.70 -27.02
N GLN A 75 3.78 32.35 -28.11
CA GLN A 75 3.28 31.69 -29.32
C GLN A 75 4.37 30.83 -29.97
N GLN A 76 5.61 31.32 -30.03
CA GLN A 76 6.75 30.56 -30.52
C GLN A 76 6.97 29.27 -29.71
N CYS A 77 6.81 29.33 -28.39
CA CYS A 77 6.93 28.17 -27.50
C CYS A 77 5.78 27.16 -27.64
N CYS A 78 4.70 27.48 -28.36
CA CYS A 78 3.62 26.53 -28.67
C CYS A 78 4.01 25.51 -29.76
N MET A 79 5.11 25.75 -30.50
CA MET A 79 5.63 24.77 -31.45
C MET A 79 6.22 23.56 -30.72
N LEU A 80 5.75 22.37 -31.10
CA LEU A 80 6.13 21.10 -30.47
C LEU A 80 7.21 20.41 -31.30
N PHE A 81 8.15 19.76 -30.62
CA PHE A 81 9.25 19.03 -31.23
C PHE A 81 9.21 17.58 -30.79
N ASP A 82 9.54 16.67 -31.71
CA ASP A 82 9.75 15.27 -31.38
C ASP A 82 11.16 15.09 -30.79
N PHE A 83 11.23 14.55 -29.57
CA PHE A 83 12.48 14.27 -28.86
C PHE A 83 12.92 12.81 -28.97
N MET A 84 12.11 11.94 -29.60
CA MET A 84 12.49 10.54 -29.84
C MET A 84 13.63 10.44 -30.86
N ASP A 85 13.72 11.42 -31.76
CA ASP A 85 14.91 11.69 -32.57
C ASP A 85 15.70 12.85 -31.96
N SER A 86 16.90 12.56 -31.45
CA SER A 86 17.75 13.54 -30.79
C SER A 86 18.47 14.49 -31.75
N VAL A 87 18.47 14.20 -33.06
CA VAL A 87 19.27 14.93 -34.06
C VAL A 87 18.42 15.90 -34.87
N THR A 88 17.15 15.60 -35.10
CA THR A 88 16.23 16.49 -35.83
C THR A 88 15.98 17.78 -35.07
N ASP A 89 15.89 18.89 -35.82
CA ASP A 89 15.51 20.22 -35.31
C ASP A 89 16.36 20.73 -34.14
N LEU A 90 17.61 20.27 -33.99
CA LEU A 90 18.47 20.60 -32.83
C LEU A 90 18.56 22.12 -32.58
N LYS A 91 18.71 22.91 -33.65
CA LYS A 91 18.75 24.37 -33.59
C LYS A 91 17.41 24.96 -33.10
N SER A 92 16.29 24.50 -33.64
CA SER A 92 14.95 24.95 -33.23
C SER A 92 14.63 24.54 -31.79
N LYS A 93 15.03 23.33 -31.38
CA LYS A 93 14.92 22.84 -30.00
C LYS A 93 15.71 23.73 -29.04
N GLU A 94 16.92 24.11 -29.40
CA GLU A 94 17.75 25.03 -28.61
C GLU A 94 17.13 26.42 -28.50
N ILE A 95 16.62 26.97 -29.61
CA ILE A 95 15.94 28.28 -29.62
C ILE A 95 14.73 28.27 -28.68
N LYS A 96 13.88 27.23 -28.74
CA LYS A 96 12.75 27.10 -27.83
C LYS A 96 13.20 26.97 -26.37
N ARG A 97 14.25 26.19 -26.08
CA ARG A 97 14.79 26.04 -24.72
C ARG A 97 15.26 27.39 -24.17
N ALA A 98 16.07 28.13 -24.94
CA ALA A 98 16.56 29.44 -24.53
C ALA A 98 15.42 30.45 -24.32
N THR A 99 14.41 30.43 -25.20
CA THR A 99 13.24 31.31 -25.10
C THR A 99 12.40 30.99 -23.87
N LEU A 100 12.15 29.71 -23.56
CA LEU A 100 11.46 29.30 -22.33
C LEU A 100 12.21 29.74 -21.07
N ASN A 101 13.54 29.56 -21.05
CA ASN A 101 14.36 29.99 -19.92
C ASN A 101 14.28 31.51 -19.70
N GLU A 102 14.36 32.29 -20.79
CA GLU A 102 14.19 33.74 -20.74
C GLU A 102 12.80 34.14 -20.21
N LEU A 103 11.73 33.44 -20.63
CA LEU A 103 10.37 33.69 -20.16
C LEU A 103 10.21 33.40 -18.66
N VAL A 104 10.84 32.33 -18.15
CA VAL A 104 10.89 32.02 -16.71
C VAL A 104 11.55 33.15 -15.93
N ASP A 105 12.73 33.60 -16.37
CA ASP A 105 13.46 34.70 -15.73
C ASP A 105 12.66 36.00 -15.77
N TYR A 106 12.04 36.30 -16.91
CA TYR A 106 11.27 37.52 -17.13
C TYR A 106 10.05 37.60 -16.20
N VAL A 107 9.24 36.54 -16.11
CA VAL A 107 8.07 36.49 -15.22
C VAL A 107 8.46 36.43 -13.74
N SER A 108 9.64 35.91 -13.41
CA SER A 108 10.10 35.82 -12.02
C SER A 108 10.61 37.17 -11.49
N THR A 109 11.32 37.92 -12.31
CA THR A 109 12.04 39.14 -11.88
C THR A 109 11.27 40.43 -12.09
N ASN A 110 10.43 40.51 -13.12
CA ASN A 110 9.74 41.75 -13.49
C ASN A 110 8.33 41.82 -12.87
N ARG A 111 7.90 43.04 -12.55
CA ARG A 111 6.55 43.36 -12.05
C ARG A 111 5.69 43.95 -13.17
N GLY A 112 4.38 43.77 -13.06
CA GLY A 112 3.41 44.31 -14.03
C GLY A 112 3.36 43.57 -15.37
N VAL A 113 4.07 42.44 -15.51
CA VAL A 113 4.09 41.62 -16.74
C VAL A 113 2.74 40.94 -17.01
N LEU A 114 2.01 40.58 -15.95
CA LEU A 114 0.77 39.82 -16.02
C LEU A 114 -0.46 40.69 -16.28
N VAL A 115 -0.49 41.34 -17.45
CA VAL A 115 -1.67 42.07 -17.95
C VAL A 115 -2.78 41.12 -18.43
N GLU A 116 -4.04 41.58 -18.50
CA GLU A 116 -5.18 40.71 -18.81
C GLU A 116 -5.05 39.95 -20.15
N THR A 117 -4.45 40.59 -21.16
CA THR A 117 -4.23 40.01 -22.49
C THR A 117 -3.16 38.92 -22.51
N ALA A 118 -2.30 38.84 -21.50
CA ALA A 118 -1.25 37.82 -21.42
C ALA A 118 -1.79 36.45 -20.95
N TYR A 119 -2.82 36.42 -20.11
CA TYR A 119 -3.40 35.20 -19.56
C TYR A 119 -3.82 34.15 -20.61
N PRO A 120 -4.55 34.49 -21.70
CA PRO A 120 -4.91 33.50 -22.71
C PRO A 120 -3.69 32.89 -23.41
N GLU A 121 -2.67 33.70 -23.73
CA GLU A 121 -1.45 33.27 -24.43
C GLU A 121 -0.60 32.37 -23.54
N ILE A 122 -0.45 32.75 -22.27
CA ILE A 122 0.21 31.94 -21.23
C ILE A 122 -0.51 30.60 -21.08
N SER A 123 -1.84 30.63 -20.93
CA SER A 123 -2.62 29.41 -20.78
C SER A 123 -2.51 28.51 -21.99
N ASN A 124 -2.54 29.07 -23.20
CA ASN A 124 -2.41 28.30 -24.44
C ASN A 124 -1.04 27.62 -24.54
N MET A 125 0.04 28.35 -24.20
CA MET A 125 1.40 27.81 -24.18
C MET A 125 1.55 26.66 -23.20
N ILE A 126 1.01 26.81 -21.98
CA ILE A 126 1.02 25.78 -20.94
C ILE A 126 0.22 24.55 -21.39
N CYS A 127 -1.03 24.75 -21.83
CA CYS A 127 -1.91 23.65 -22.25
C CYS A 127 -1.32 22.87 -23.42
N THR A 128 -0.75 23.55 -24.41
CA THR A 128 -0.19 22.92 -25.62
C THR A 128 1.01 22.04 -25.32
N ASN A 129 1.84 22.41 -24.33
CA ASN A 129 3.06 21.70 -23.99
C ASN A 129 2.86 20.59 -22.95
N ILE A 130 1.99 20.81 -21.94
CA ILE A 130 1.86 19.90 -20.80
C ILE A 130 0.70 18.92 -20.98
N LEU A 131 -0.48 19.41 -21.39
CA LEU A 131 -1.72 18.63 -21.37
C LEU A 131 -1.77 17.68 -22.56
N ARG A 132 -1.42 16.41 -22.32
CA ARG A 132 -1.34 15.35 -23.31
C ARG A 132 -1.80 14.03 -22.73
N THR A 133 -2.15 13.09 -23.60
CA THR A 133 -2.43 11.71 -23.19
C THR A 133 -1.12 11.00 -22.91
N LEU A 134 -1.03 10.34 -21.75
CA LEU A 134 0.13 9.53 -21.38
C LEU A 134 0.20 8.27 -22.27
N PRO A 135 1.41 7.78 -22.58
CA PRO A 135 1.61 6.62 -23.42
C PRO A 135 1.13 5.38 -22.64
N PRO A 136 0.67 4.33 -23.33
CA PRO A 136 0.37 3.08 -22.65
C PRO A 136 1.63 2.55 -21.96
N SER A 137 1.50 2.05 -20.74
CA SER A 137 2.63 1.41 -20.06
C SER A 137 3.03 0.15 -20.83
N ASP A 138 4.32 0.03 -21.15
CA ASP A 138 4.87 -1.05 -21.97
C ASP A 138 5.05 -2.36 -21.16
N ASN A 139 4.96 -2.30 -19.81
CA ASN A 139 5.16 -3.45 -18.93
C ASN A 139 3.93 -3.73 -18.03
N PRO A 140 3.09 -4.73 -18.36
CA PRO A 140 1.94 -5.09 -17.53
C PRO A 140 2.31 -5.76 -16.20
N ASP A 141 3.55 -6.26 -16.06
CA ASP A 141 4.08 -6.83 -14.81
C ASP A 141 5.05 -5.85 -14.12
N PHE A 142 4.92 -4.55 -14.39
CA PHE A 142 5.80 -3.52 -13.81
C PHE A 142 5.77 -3.56 -12.29
N ASP A 143 6.94 -3.76 -11.69
CA ASP A 143 7.13 -3.62 -10.25
C ASP A 143 7.73 -2.23 -9.96
N PRO A 144 6.96 -1.29 -9.39
CA PRO A 144 7.47 0.05 -9.12
C PRO A 144 8.62 0.08 -8.10
N GLU A 145 8.87 -1.01 -7.37
CA GLU A 145 10.03 -1.11 -6.47
C GLU A 145 11.31 -1.59 -7.18
N GLU A 146 11.19 -2.41 -8.22
CA GLU A 146 12.34 -3.05 -8.89
C GLU A 146 12.67 -2.46 -10.27
N ASP A 147 11.67 -1.94 -10.99
CA ASP A 147 11.83 -1.51 -12.37
C ASP A 147 12.24 -0.03 -12.50
N GLU A 148 13.11 0.27 -13.48
CA GLU A 148 13.49 1.65 -13.79
C GLU A 148 12.32 2.41 -14.44
N PRO A 149 11.98 3.62 -13.96
CA PRO A 149 10.88 4.40 -14.52
C PRO A 149 11.22 4.90 -15.92
N THR A 150 10.22 4.92 -16.82
CA THR A 150 10.36 5.59 -18.11
C THR A 150 10.49 7.10 -17.90
N LEU A 151 11.61 7.66 -18.31
CA LEU A 151 11.83 9.11 -18.31
C LEU A 151 11.25 9.77 -19.55
N GLU A 152 10.67 10.96 -19.38
CA GLU A 152 10.10 11.72 -20.49
C GLU A 152 11.21 12.30 -21.39
N ALA A 153 11.18 11.96 -22.69
CA ALA A 153 12.21 12.37 -23.64
C ALA A 153 12.23 13.89 -23.89
N SER A 154 11.06 14.53 -23.85
CA SER A 154 10.91 15.98 -24.03
C SER A 154 11.11 16.81 -22.76
N TRP A 155 11.61 16.18 -21.70
CA TRP A 155 11.87 16.81 -20.40
C TRP A 155 12.63 18.14 -20.47
N PRO A 156 13.67 18.34 -21.31
CA PRO A 156 14.39 19.62 -21.39
C PRO A 156 13.51 20.82 -21.75
N HIS A 157 12.37 20.61 -22.42
CA HIS A 157 11.37 21.66 -22.66
C HIS A 157 10.28 21.64 -21.59
N ILE A 158 9.72 20.47 -21.29
CA ILE A 158 8.60 20.32 -20.35
C ILE A 158 8.97 20.85 -18.95
N GLN A 159 10.19 20.60 -18.48
CA GLN A 159 10.69 21.12 -17.20
C GLN A 159 10.55 22.65 -17.12
N LEU A 160 10.97 23.37 -18.17
CA LEU A 160 10.91 24.82 -18.21
C LEU A 160 9.46 25.33 -18.29
N VAL A 161 8.56 24.59 -18.93
CA VAL A 161 7.13 24.94 -18.96
C VAL A 161 6.50 24.76 -17.58
N TYR A 162 6.82 23.69 -16.85
CA TYR A 162 6.35 23.51 -15.47
C TYR A 162 6.93 24.58 -14.54
N GLU A 163 8.22 24.90 -14.69
CA GLU A 163 8.85 25.98 -13.94
C GLU A 163 8.18 27.32 -14.22
N PHE A 164 7.93 27.63 -15.50
CA PHE A 164 7.20 28.82 -15.91
C PHE A 164 5.79 28.87 -15.30
N LEU A 165 5.03 27.77 -15.37
CA LEU A 165 3.69 27.67 -14.76
C LEU A 165 3.74 27.91 -13.25
N LEU A 166 4.73 27.36 -12.55
CA LEU A 166 4.90 27.55 -11.12
C LEU A 166 5.23 29.02 -10.80
N ARG A 167 6.18 29.64 -11.51
CA ARG A 167 6.51 31.06 -11.36
C ARG A 167 5.32 31.97 -11.67
N PHE A 168 4.55 31.66 -12.70
CA PHE A 168 3.32 32.36 -13.06
C PHE A 168 2.29 32.31 -11.92
N LEU A 169 2.06 31.13 -11.33
CA LEU A 169 1.13 30.97 -10.21
C LEU A 169 1.65 31.64 -8.92
N GLU A 170 2.95 31.66 -8.68
CA GLU A 170 3.58 32.24 -7.48
C GLU A 170 3.83 33.75 -7.59
N ASN A 171 3.75 34.32 -8.79
CA ASN A 171 3.97 35.75 -9.01
C ASN A 171 2.99 36.60 -8.15
N PRO A 172 3.48 37.63 -7.43
CA PRO A 172 2.64 38.50 -6.61
C PRO A 172 1.54 39.25 -7.38
N ASP A 173 1.76 39.54 -8.66
CA ASP A 173 0.82 40.25 -9.53
C ASP A 173 -0.23 39.30 -10.15
N PHE A 174 -0.18 38.01 -9.81
CA PHE A 174 -1.14 37.02 -10.29
C PHE A 174 -2.56 37.30 -9.79
N GLN A 175 -3.54 37.35 -10.70
CA GLN A 175 -4.94 37.65 -10.41
C GLN A 175 -5.83 36.42 -10.64
N PRO A 176 -6.26 35.71 -9.56
CA PRO A 176 -7.12 34.54 -9.68
C PRO A 176 -8.48 34.83 -10.35
N SER A 177 -8.98 36.07 -10.24
CA SER A 177 -10.25 36.52 -10.83
C SER A 177 -10.25 36.48 -12.36
N ILE A 178 -9.10 36.70 -12.99
CA ILE A 178 -8.92 36.64 -14.45
C ILE A 178 -8.56 35.19 -14.84
N ALA A 179 -7.60 34.59 -14.12
CA ALA A 179 -7.08 33.26 -14.41
C ALA A 179 -8.17 32.16 -14.38
N LYS A 180 -9.22 32.31 -13.55
CA LYS A 180 -10.32 31.34 -13.45
C LYS A 180 -11.08 31.08 -14.76
N ARG A 181 -10.94 31.96 -15.77
CA ARG A 181 -11.53 31.77 -17.10
C ARG A 181 -10.79 30.71 -17.92
N TYR A 182 -9.55 30.42 -17.56
CA TYR A 182 -8.64 29.52 -18.28
C TYR A 182 -8.24 28.31 -17.43
N ILE A 183 -8.08 28.51 -16.12
CA ILE A 183 -7.89 27.43 -15.12
C ILE A 183 -9.26 27.05 -14.59
N ASP A 184 -9.97 26.21 -15.34
CA ASP A 184 -11.30 25.71 -15.02
C ASP A 184 -11.28 24.23 -14.59
N GLN A 185 -12.46 23.61 -14.47
CA GLN A 185 -12.57 22.20 -14.10
C GLN A 185 -11.96 21.26 -15.15
N LYS A 186 -12.01 21.63 -16.43
CA LYS A 186 -11.43 20.84 -17.52
C LYS A 186 -9.90 20.85 -17.42
N PHE A 187 -9.31 22.03 -17.21
CA PHE A 187 -7.88 22.17 -16.98
C PHE A 187 -7.42 21.28 -15.80
N VAL A 188 -8.13 21.35 -14.67
CA VAL A 188 -7.82 20.54 -13.48
C VAL A 188 -7.93 19.05 -13.76
N LEU A 189 -8.95 18.61 -14.51
CA LEU A 189 -9.11 17.20 -14.85
C LEU A 189 -7.93 16.69 -15.69
N GLN A 190 -7.55 17.42 -16.73
CA GLN A 190 -6.41 17.06 -17.57
C GLN A 190 -5.08 17.11 -16.81
N LEU A 191 -4.93 18.05 -15.88
CA LEU A 191 -3.76 18.11 -14.99
C LEU A 191 -3.69 16.89 -14.06
N LEU A 192 -4.83 16.44 -13.54
CA LEU A 192 -4.91 15.26 -12.67
C LEU A 192 -4.59 13.96 -13.41
N GLU A 193 -4.95 13.85 -14.70
CA GLU A 193 -4.60 12.69 -15.53
C GLU A 193 -3.08 12.52 -15.67
N LEU A 194 -2.32 13.61 -15.63
CA LEU A 194 -0.85 13.58 -15.74
C LEU A 194 -0.15 13.03 -14.49
N PHE A 195 -0.83 12.93 -13.35
CA PHE A 195 -0.25 12.30 -12.15
C PHE A 195 0.06 10.82 -12.35
N ASP A 196 -0.49 10.19 -13.41
CA ASP A 196 -0.15 8.81 -13.78
C ASP A 196 1.16 8.70 -14.58
N SER A 197 1.89 9.81 -14.78
CA SER A 197 3.19 9.82 -15.46
C SER A 197 4.18 8.91 -14.73
N GLU A 198 4.92 8.07 -15.47
CA GLU A 198 5.98 7.22 -14.91
C GLU A 198 7.18 8.05 -14.41
N ASP A 199 7.38 9.26 -14.95
CA ASP A 199 8.49 10.14 -14.59
C ASP A 199 8.24 10.85 -13.23
N PRO A 200 9.00 10.50 -12.17
CA PRO A 200 8.80 11.11 -10.85
C PRO A 200 9.06 12.62 -10.84
N ARG A 201 9.88 13.13 -11.77
CA ARG A 201 10.16 14.57 -11.85
C ARG A 201 8.91 15.34 -12.30
N GLU A 202 8.15 14.78 -13.24
CA GLU A 202 6.88 15.37 -13.69
C GLU A 202 5.86 15.37 -12.54
N ARG A 203 5.73 14.26 -11.81
CA ARG A 203 4.82 14.14 -10.68
C ARG A 203 5.12 15.15 -9.55
N ASP A 204 6.39 15.42 -9.25
CA ASP A 204 6.76 16.40 -8.22
C ASP A 204 6.39 17.85 -8.60
N PHE A 205 6.53 18.22 -9.89
CA PHE A 205 6.02 19.51 -10.38
C PHE A 205 4.50 19.57 -10.32
N LEU A 206 3.81 18.53 -10.80
CA LEU A 206 2.35 18.43 -10.77
C LEU A 206 1.81 18.57 -9.33
N LYS A 207 2.46 17.91 -8.37
CA LYS A 207 2.16 18.01 -6.94
C LYS A 207 2.13 19.46 -6.48
N THR A 208 3.23 20.17 -6.75
CA THR A 208 3.40 21.57 -6.34
C THR A 208 2.40 22.48 -7.04
N VAL A 209 2.22 22.33 -8.35
CA VAL A 209 1.28 23.10 -9.17
C VAL A 209 -0.16 22.91 -8.69
N LEU A 210 -0.61 21.66 -8.51
CA LEU A 210 -1.97 21.36 -8.05
C LEU A 210 -2.22 21.91 -6.64
N HIS A 211 -1.24 21.83 -5.74
CA HIS A 211 -1.34 22.43 -4.42
C HIS A 211 -1.50 23.96 -4.48
N ARG A 212 -0.73 24.65 -5.34
CA ARG A 212 -0.88 26.11 -5.56
C ARG A 212 -2.26 26.47 -6.13
N ILE A 213 -2.76 25.69 -7.11
CA ILE A 213 -4.09 25.88 -7.68
C ILE A 213 -5.16 25.70 -6.59
N TYR A 214 -5.08 24.64 -5.78
CA TYR A 214 -6.01 24.40 -4.68
C TYR A 214 -6.02 25.55 -3.65
N GLY A 215 -4.84 26.09 -3.34
CA GLY A 215 -4.68 27.23 -2.44
C GLY A 215 -5.35 28.50 -2.97
N LYS A 216 -5.09 28.87 -4.23
CA LYS A 216 -5.53 30.14 -4.85
C LYS A 216 -6.97 30.13 -5.36
N PHE A 217 -7.50 28.98 -5.79
CA PHE A 217 -8.82 28.88 -6.40
C PHE A 217 -9.83 28.19 -5.47
N LEU A 218 -10.45 28.97 -4.58
CA LEU A 218 -11.47 28.47 -3.64
C LEU A 218 -12.61 27.70 -4.33
N GLY A 219 -13.05 28.17 -5.51
CA GLY A 219 -14.14 27.57 -6.29
C GLY A 219 -13.81 26.19 -6.88
N LEU A 220 -12.52 25.84 -7.01
CA LEU A 220 -12.08 24.54 -7.55
C LEU A 220 -11.86 23.49 -6.45
N ARG A 221 -11.78 23.88 -5.17
CA ARG A 221 -11.42 22.98 -4.07
C ARG A 221 -12.32 21.74 -3.95
N ALA A 222 -13.64 21.94 -4.04
CA ALA A 222 -14.59 20.84 -3.96
C ALA A 222 -14.45 19.87 -5.15
N PHE A 223 -14.23 20.42 -6.35
CA PHE A 223 -14.01 19.64 -7.56
C PHE A 223 -12.71 18.83 -7.48
N ILE A 224 -11.60 19.44 -7.08
CA ILE A 224 -10.29 18.76 -6.92
C ILE A 224 -10.42 17.60 -5.93
N ARG A 225 -11.00 17.82 -4.73
CA ARG A 225 -11.19 16.74 -3.75
C ARG A 225 -12.05 15.61 -4.30
N LYS A 226 -13.11 15.94 -5.04
CA LYS A 226 -13.99 14.93 -5.67
C LYS A 226 -13.24 14.12 -6.73
N GLN A 227 -12.42 14.74 -7.57
CA GLN A 227 -11.68 14.02 -8.60
C GLN A 227 -10.56 13.15 -8.02
N ILE A 228 -9.82 13.64 -7.01
CA ILE A 228 -8.83 12.81 -6.31
C ILE A 228 -9.52 11.60 -5.66
N ASN A 229 -10.70 11.80 -5.06
CA ASN A 229 -11.48 10.68 -4.52
C ASN A 229 -11.87 9.66 -5.61
N ASN A 230 -12.33 10.10 -6.78
CA ASN A 230 -12.63 9.20 -7.89
C ASN A 230 -11.40 8.42 -8.35
N ILE A 231 -10.23 9.06 -8.43
CA ILE A 231 -8.96 8.42 -8.77
C ILE A 231 -8.63 7.32 -7.75
N PHE A 232 -8.73 7.63 -6.45
CA PHE A 232 -8.47 6.63 -5.40
C PHE A 232 -9.48 5.49 -5.41
N LEU A 233 -10.77 5.75 -5.62
CA LEU A 233 -11.77 4.68 -5.73
C LEU A 233 -11.48 3.76 -6.91
N ARG A 234 -11.12 4.33 -8.08
CA ARG A 234 -10.71 3.55 -9.25
C ARG A 234 -9.45 2.74 -8.98
N PHE A 235 -8.46 3.33 -8.32
CA PHE A 235 -7.24 2.64 -7.90
C PHE A 235 -7.55 1.45 -6.98
N ILE A 236 -8.36 1.64 -5.93
CA ILE A 236 -8.65 0.60 -4.93
C ILE A 236 -9.48 -0.55 -5.51
N TYR A 237 -10.49 -0.24 -6.33
CA TYR A 237 -11.53 -1.21 -6.69
C TYR A 237 -11.48 -1.69 -8.15
N GLU A 238 -10.80 -0.99 -9.06
CA GLU A 238 -10.82 -1.30 -10.49
C GLU A 238 -9.45 -1.69 -11.03
N THR A 239 -8.44 -0.82 -10.89
CA THR A 239 -7.17 -0.97 -11.62
C THR A 239 -6.01 -1.49 -10.78
N ASP A 240 -5.98 -1.21 -9.47
CA ASP A 240 -4.82 -1.48 -8.58
C ASP A 240 -3.50 -0.87 -9.11
N HIS A 241 -3.61 0.13 -10.00
CA HIS A 241 -2.50 0.81 -10.65
C HIS A 241 -2.83 2.29 -10.84
N PHE A 242 -1.93 3.13 -10.32
CA PHE A 242 -1.86 4.58 -10.54
C PHE A 242 -0.52 5.07 -9.95
N ASN A 243 0.31 5.75 -10.73
CA ASN A 243 1.68 6.08 -10.30
C ASN A 243 1.75 7.21 -9.26
N GLY A 244 0.82 8.17 -9.31
CA GLY A 244 0.85 9.39 -8.50
C GLY A 244 0.13 9.34 -7.15
N VAL A 245 -0.08 8.15 -6.57
CA VAL A 245 -0.84 8.02 -5.31
C VAL A 245 -0.14 8.76 -4.16
N ALA A 246 1.18 8.61 -4.04
CA ALA A 246 1.97 9.23 -2.97
C ALA A 246 1.88 10.76 -3.03
N GLU A 247 2.08 11.35 -4.21
CA GLU A 247 2.07 12.79 -4.42
C GLU A 247 0.67 13.39 -4.16
N LEU A 248 -0.40 12.69 -4.56
CA LEU A 248 -1.77 13.13 -4.25
C LEU A 248 -2.05 13.07 -2.74
N LEU A 249 -1.53 12.07 -2.03
CA LEU A 249 -1.65 11.97 -0.58
C LEU A 249 -0.86 13.08 0.14
N GLU A 250 0.32 13.47 -0.33
CA GLU A 250 1.06 14.62 0.25
C GLU A 250 0.23 15.91 0.19
N ILE A 251 -0.41 16.18 -0.97
CA ILE A 251 -1.29 17.34 -1.13
C ILE A 251 -2.47 17.23 -0.17
N LEU A 252 -3.09 16.04 -0.09
CA LEU A 252 -4.21 15.81 0.81
C LEU A 252 -3.83 15.98 2.28
N GLY A 253 -2.64 15.55 2.71
CA GLY A 253 -2.14 15.76 4.06
C GLY A 253 -2.11 17.24 4.43
N SER A 254 -1.59 18.08 3.53
CA SER A 254 -1.62 19.55 3.71
C SER A 254 -3.05 20.11 3.74
N ILE A 255 -3.94 19.60 2.87
CA ILE A 255 -5.35 20.00 2.82
C ILE A 255 -6.09 19.63 4.12
N ILE A 256 -5.87 18.43 4.64
CA ILE A 256 -6.48 17.90 5.87
C ILE A 256 -6.05 18.75 7.07
N ASN A 257 -4.76 19.10 7.14
CA ASN A 257 -4.27 19.99 8.18
C ASN A 257 -4.97 21.37 8.16
N GLY A 258 -5.37 21.84 6.97
CA GLY A 258 -6.14 23.07 6.79
C GLY A 258 -7.66 22.97 7.02
N PHE A 259 -8.20 21.81 7.41
CA PHE A 259 -9.64 21.68 7.65
C PHE A 259 -10.12 22.50 8.85
N ALA A 260 -11.27 23.16 8.65
CA ALA A 260 -11.98 23.86 9.72
C ALA A 260 -12.67 22.85 10.65
N LEU A 261 -12.71 23.19 11.94
CA LEU A 261 -13.46 22.46 12.95
C LEU A 261 -14.84 23.12 13.16
N PRO A 262 -15.92 22.34 13.38
CA PRO A 262 -15.95 20.87 13.39
C PRO A 262 -15.77 20.26 11.99
N LEU A 263 -15.16 19.07 11.92
CA LEU A 263 -14.98 18.35 10.66
C LEU A 263 -16.32 18.05 9.99
N LYS A 264 -16.41 18.36 8.70
CA LYS A 264 -17.58 18.06 7.87
C LYS A 264 -17.78 16.55 7.71
N ALA A 265 -19.04 16.12 7.60
CA ALA A 265 -19.39 14.71 7.38
C ALA A 265 -18.74 14.11 6.13
N GLU A 266 -18.63 14.89 5.04
CA GLU A 266 -17.94 14.47 3.81
C GLU A 266 -16.47 14.08 4.05
N HIS A 267 -15.76 14.78 4.94
CA HIS A 267 -14.35 14.49 5.24
C HIS A 267 -14.23 13.23 6.11
N LYS A 268 -15.14 13.03 7.06
CA LYS A 268 -15.20 11.79 7.87
C LYS A 268 -15.50 10.57 6.99
N GLN A 269 -16.40 10.72 6.01
CA GLN A 269 -16.67 9.68 5.02
C GLN A 269 -15.46 9.41 4.14
N PHE A 270 -14.75 10.45 3.69
CA PHE A 270 -13.52 10.30 2.91
C PHE A 270 -12.46 9.46 3.65
N LEU A 271 -12.21 9.76 4.92
CA LEU A 271 -11.31 8.96 5.77
C LEU A 271 -11.74 7.47 5.77
N MET A 272 -12.99 7.19 6.15
CA MET A 272 -13.44 5.81 6.38
C MET A 272 -13.69 5.00 5.10
N LYS A 273 -14.03 5.64 3.99
CA LYS A 273 -14.43 4.98 2.74
C LYS A 273 -13.35 4.97 1.67
N VAL A 274 -12.30 5.78 1.85
CA VAL A 274 -11.22 5.94 0.86
C VAL A 274 -9.88 5.66 1.51
N LEU A 275 -9.45 6.48 2.47
CA LEU A 275 -8.11 6.35 3.07
C LEU A 275 -7.92 5.01 3.79
N ILE A 276 -8.88 4.57 4.60
CA ILE A 276 -8.75 3.28 5.30
C ILE A 276 -8.69 2.09 4.32
N PRO A 277 -9.58 1.96 3.32
CA PRO A 277 -9.44 0.93 2.29
C PRO A 277 -8.15 0.99 1.47
N MET A 278 -7.50 2.15 1.29
CA MET A 278 -6.24 2.24 0.52
C MET A 278 -5.11 1.37 1.09
N HIS A 279 -5.15 1.03 2.38
CA HIS A 279 -4.18 0.13 3.00
C HIS A 279 -4.21 -1.30 2.41
N THR A 280 -5.27 -1.68 1.70
CA THR A 280 -5.33 -3.00 1.05
C THR A 280 -4.58 -3.05 -0.28
N GLY A 281 -4.30 -1.92 -0.92
CA GLY A 281 -3.68 -1.84 -2.26
C GLY A 281 -2.31 -2.51 -2.33
N LYS A 282 -1.97 -3.19 -3.43
CA LYS A 282 -0.74 -4.02 -3.48
C LYS A 282 0.54 -3.21 -3.24
N GLY A 283 0.68 -2.07 -3.93
CA GLY A 283 1.83 -1.16 -3.83
C GLY A 283 1.83 -0.24 -2.60
N LEU A 284 1.28 -0.68 -1.45
CA LEU A 284 1.18 0.15 -0.23
C LEU A 284 2.53 0.75 0.18
N ALA A 285 3.63 0.00 0.01
CA ALA A 285 4.98 0.43 0.37
C ALA A 285 5.40 1.76 -0.28
N LEU A 286 4.90 2.07 -1.47
CA LEU A 286 5.23 3.28 -2.22
C LEU A 286 4.62 4.55 -1.64
N PHE A 287 3.49 4.44 -0.92
CA PHE A 287 2.70 5.59 -0.48
C PHE A 287 2.26 5.54 0.99
N HIS A 288 2.71 4.53 1.74
CA HIS A 288 2.27 4.30 3.13
C HIS A 288 2.58 5.45 4.06
N ALA A 289 3.79 6.02 4.00
CA ALA A 289 4.17 7.11 4.89
C ALA A 289 3.24 8.33 4.71
N GLN A 290 2.88 8.65 3.47
CA GLN A 290 1.96 9.72 3.12
C GLN A 290 0.53 9.40 3.55
N LEU A 291 0.11 8.14 3.45
CA LEU A 291 -1.21 7.67 3.89
C LEU A 291 -1.35 7.71 5.41
N ALA A 292 -0.38 7.17 6.14
CA ALA A 292 -0.29 7.19 7.60
C ALA A 292 -0.33 8.64 8.12
N TYR A 293 0.47 9.53 7.51
CA TYR A 293 0.42 10.97 7.80
C TYR A 293 -0.99 11.54 7.65
N CYS A 294 -1.69 11.25 6.54
CA CYS A 294 -3.08 11.70 6.36
C CYS A 294 -4.03 11.18 7.45
N VAL A 295 -3.88 9.92 7.86
CA VAL A 295 -4.69 9.31 8.92
C VAL A 295 -4.43 9.99 10.26
N VAL A 296 -3.16 10.15 10.66
CA VAL A 296 -2.76 10.84 11.90
C VAL A 296 -3.29 12.27 11.93
N GLN A 297 -3.15 13.04 10.82
CA GLN A 297 -3.71 14.40 10.75
C GLN A 297 -5.22 14.46 10.97
N PHE A 298 -5.98 13.43 10.54
CA PHE A 298 -7.41 13.37 10.83
C PHE A 298 -7.69 13.15 12.32
N LEU A 299 -6.89 12.31 12.99
CA LEU A 299 -7.05 12.00 14.41
C LEU A 299 -6.68 13.17 15.30
N GLU A 300 -5.64 13.93 14.95
CA GLU A 300 -5.29 15.20 15.63
C GLU A 300 -6.43 16.23 15.56
N LYS A 301 -7.19 16.25 14.46
CA LYS A 301 -8.33 17.18 14.28
C LYS A 301 -9.58 16.73 15.03
N ASP A 302 -9.83 15.43 15.13
CA ASP A 302 -11.00 14.86 15.80
C ASP A 302 -10.69 13.47 16.39
N PRO A 303 -10.29 13.41 17.68
CA PRO A 303 -9.96 12.17 18.37
C PRO A 303 -11.11 11.15 18.44
N THR A 304 -12.36 11.57 18.20
CA THR A 304 -13.50 10.64 18.17
C THR A 304 -13.45 9.65 17.01
N LEU A 305 -12.61 9.93 16.01
CA LEU A 305 -12.38 9.07 14.84
C LEU A 305 -11.40 7.93 15.10
N THR A 306 -10.66 7.94 16.21
CA THR A 306 -9.61 6.93 16.47
C THR A 306 -10.17 5.52 16.57
N GLU A 307 -11.28 5.33 17.28
CA GLU A 307 -11.90 4.00 17.40
C GLU A 307 -12.29 3.39 16.05
N PRO A 308 -13.09 4.06 15.19
CA PRO A 308 -13.45 3.49 13.90
C PRO A 308 -12.24 3.29 12.97
N VAL A 309 -11.22 4.16 13.02
CA VAL A 309 -9.98 4.02 12.24
C VAL A 309 -9.22 2.75 12.64
N ILE A 310 -8.93 2.57 13.94
CA ILE A 310 -8.20 1.40 14.44
C ILE A 310 -8.98 0.12 14.16
N ARG A 311 -10.31 0.12 14.35
CA ARG A 311 -11.14 -1.04 13.97
C ARG A 311 -11.09 -1.32 12.46
N GLY A 312 -10.98 -0.29 11.63
CA GLY A 312 -10.78 -0.40 10.18
C GLY A 312 -9.44 -1.04 9.82
N LEU A 313 -8.34 -0.57 10.40
CA LEU A 313 -7.01 -1.13 10.20
C LEU A 313 -6.94 -2.59 10.67
N LEU A 314 -7.48 -2.91 11.86
CA LEU A 314 -7.57 -4.28 12.37
C LEU A 314 -8.42 -5.19 11.47
N LYS A 315 -9.48 -4.66 10.84
CA LYS A 315 -10.29 -5.41 9.87
C LYS A 315 -9.50 -5.75 8.62
N PHE A 316 -8.66 -4.82 8.14
CA PHE A 316 -7.83 -4.99 6.95
C PHE A 316 -6.41 -5.48 7.26
N TRP A 317 -6.18 -6.08 8.44
CA TRP A 317 -4.87 -6.53 8.84
C TRP A 317 -4.28 -7.53 7.83
N PRO A 318 -3.06 -7.30 7.30
CA PRO A 318 -2.44 -8.16 6.30
C PRO A 318 -2.11 -9.52 6.92
N LYS A 319 -2.51 -10.60 6.25
CA LYS A 319 -2.25 -11.99 6.70
C LYS A 319 -1.22 -12.74 5.86
N THR A 320 -0.92 -12.24 4.67
CA THR A 320 -0.11 -12.93 3.65
C THR A 320 1.18 -12.18 3.29
N CYS A 321 1.37 -10.96 3.79
CA CYS A 321 2.53 -10.12 3.49
C CYS A 321 3.10 -9.54 4.78
N SER A 322 4.28 -10.03 5.19
CA SER A 322 4.94 -9.61 6.43
C SER A 322 5.43 -8.16 6.37
N GLN A 323 5.89 -7.68 5.21
CA GLN A 323 6.28 -6.28 5.02
C GLN A 323 5.12 -5.32 5.33
N LYS A 324 3.92 -5.58 4.78
CA LYS A 324 2.72 -4.81 5.11
C LYS A 324 2.35 -4.89 6.59
N GLU A 325 2.55 -6.04 7.22
CA GLU A 325 2.30 -6.20 8.66
C GLU A 325 3.24 -5.31 9.50
N VAL A 326 4.52 -5.22 9.12
CA VAL A 326 5.48 -4.30 9.74
C VAL A 326 5.07 -2.84 9.54
N MET A 327 4.57 -2.48 8.35
CA MET A 327 4.09 -1.12 8.06
C MET A 327 2.86 -0.76 8.90
N TYR A 328 1.86 -1.65 8.98
CA TYR A 328 0.68 -1.46 9.85
C TYR A 328 1.07 -1.31 11.31
N LEU A 329 2.03 -2.09 11.81
CA LEU A 329 2.56 -1.91 13.17
C LEU A 329 3.21 -0.54 13.35
N GLY A 330 3.90 -0.04 12.32
CA GLY A 330 4.44 1.33 12.33
C GLY A 330 3.38 2.40 12.41
N GLU A 331 2.36 2.33 11.55
CA GLU A 331 1.25 3.28 11.57
C GLU A 331 0.46 3.23 12.89
N ILE A 332 0.24 2.03 13.44
CA ILE A 332 -0.42 1.87 14.74
C ILE A 332 0.38 2.59 15.84
N GLU A 333 1.71 2.50 15.84
CA GLU A 333 2.55 3.22 16.81
C GLU A 333 2.37 4.75 16.66
N GLU A 334 2.44 5.27 15.43
CA GLU A 334 2.23 6.70 15.17
C GLU A 334 0.82 7.18 15.60
N ILE A 335 -0.21 6.36 15.41
CA ILE A 335 -1.57 6.66 15.89
C ILE A 335 -1.63 6.64 17.43
N LEU A 336 -0.94 5.69 18.07
CA LEU A 336 -0.90 5.62 19.52
C LEU A 336 -0.13 6.78 20.15
N ASP A 337 0.83 7.40 19.46
CA ASP A 337 1.53 8.60 19.96
C ASP A 337 0.61 9.81 20.14
N VAL A 338 -0.48 9.89 19.37
CA VAL A 338 -1.45 11.00 19.44
C VAL A 338 -2.78 10.62 20.09
N ILE A 339 -2.94 9.37 20.54
CA ILE A 339 -4.23 8.90 21.08
C ILE A 339 -4.52 9.48 22.45
N GLU A 340 -5.76 9.88 22.70
CA GLU A 340 -6.20 10.22 24.06
C GLU A 340 -6.46 8.94 24.89
N PRO A 341 -6.13 8.90 26.20
CA PRO A 341 -6.37 7.73 27.06
C PRO A 341 -7.83 7.25 27.08
N THR A 342 -8.78 8.16 26.91
CA THR A 342 -10.22 7.83 26.86
C THR A 342 -10.60 7.04 25.59
N GLN A 343 -9.96 7.33 24.46
CA GLN A 343 -10.16 6.60 23.20
C GLN A 343 -9.40 5.28 23.23
N PHE A 344 -8.18 5.26 23.80
CA PHE A 344 -7.40 4.05 23.98
C PHE A 344 -8.18 2.95 24.72
N LYS A 345 -8.91 3.32 25.79
CA LYS A 345 -9.74 2.37 26.55
C LYS A 345 -10.78 1.62 25.71
N LYS A 346 -11.23 2.18 24.59
CA LYS A 346 -12.23 1.56 23.69
C LYS A 346 -11.62 0.54 22.72
N ILE A 347 -10.32 0.68 22.43
CA ILE A 347 -9.61 -0.13 21.43
C ILE A 347 -8.55 -1.08 22.02
N GLN A 348 -8.13 -0.89 23.27
CA GLN A 348 -7.04 -1.64 23.89
C GLN A 348 -7.19 -3.16 23.78
N GLU A 349 -8.37 -3.71 24.06
CA GLU A 349 -8.57 -5.16 24.04
C GLU A 349 -8.43 -5.77 22.63
N PRO A 350 -9.16 -5.28 21.59
CA PRO A 350 -8.96 -5.80 20.24
C PRO A 350 -7.57 -5.51 19.67
N LEU A 351 -6.98 -4.35 19.99
CA LEU A 351 -5.63 -3.99 19.54
C LEU A 351 -4.58 -4.94 20.13
N PHE A 352 -4.53 -5.10 21.45
CA PHE A 352 -3.53 -5.96 22.09
C PHE A 352 -3.74 -7.44 21.80
N LYS A 353 -4.96 -7.88 21.48
CA LYS A 353 -5.17 -9.23 20.90
C LYS A 353 -4.45 -9.40 19.57
N GLN A 354 -4.40 -8.36 18.74
CA GLN A 354 -3.65 -8.40 17.48
C GLN A 354 -2.14 -8.29 17.72
N ILE A 355 -1.68 -7.36 18.58
CA ILE A 355 -0.25 -7.26 18.95
C ILE A 355 0.27 -8.56 19.55
N SER A 356 -0.53 -9.24 20.39
CA SER A 356 -0.21 -10.56 20.94
C SER A 356 0.05 -11.61 19.86
N ARG A 357 -0.69 -11.57 18.74
CA ARG A 357 -0.46 -12.44 17.58
C ARG A 357 0.80 -12.05 16.82
N CYS A 358 1.07 -10.76 16.64
CA CYS A 358 2.27 -10.25 15.96
C CYS A 358 3.55 -10.64 16.70
N VAL A 359 3.55 -10.51 18.03
CA VAL A 359 4.67 -10.97 18.89
C VAL A 359 4.88 -12.49 18.79
N ALA A 360 3.79 -13.23 18.63
CA ALA A 360 3.83 -14.68 18.43
C ALA A 360 4.14 -15.12 17.00
N ASN A 361 4.31 -14.19 16.07
CA ASN A 361 4.57 -14.49 14.67
C ASN A 361 6.00 -15.06 14.51
N PRO A 362 6.19 -16.19 13.80
CA PRO A 362 7.54 -16.74 13.57
C PRO A 362 8.43 -15.85 12.70
N HIS A 363 7.85 -14.89 11.97
CA HIS A 363 8.59 -13.93 11.16
C HIS A 363 9.25 -12.87 12.04
N PHE A 364 10.58 -12.90 12.14
CA PHE A 364 11.32 -12.09 13.12
C PHE A 364 11.06 -10.58 13.00
N GLN A 365 10.98 -10.01 11.79
CA GLN A 365 10.75 -8.57 11.61
C GLN A 365 9.39 -8.12 12.17
N VAL A 366 8.36 -8.97 12.08
CA VAL A 366 7.03 -8.66 12.61
C VAL A 366 7.05 -8.70 14.13
N ALA A 367 7.62 -9.76 14.70
CA ALA A 367 7.74 -9.92 16.14
C ALA A 367 8.59 -8.80 16.76
N GLU A 368 9.74 -8.47 16.16
CA GLU A 368 10.61 -7.38 16.57
C GLU A 368 9.88 -6.04 16.54
N ARG A 369 9.23 -5.70 15.41
CA ARG A 369 8.51 -4.44 15.26
C ARG A 369 7.40 -4.26 16.30
N ALA A 370 6.69 -5.35 16.63
CA ALA A 370 5.63 -5.36 17.64
C ALA A 370 6.21 -5.21 19.07
N LEU A 371 7.35 -5.82 19.36
CA LEU A 371 8.02 -5.71 20.67
C LEU A 371 8.60 -4.32 20.91
N TYR A 372 8.94 -3.56 19.86
CA TYR A 372 9.41 -2.18 19.99
C TYR A 372 8.36 -1.18 20.50
N PHE A 373 7.08 -1.58 20.58
CA PHE A 373 6.06 -0.75 21.24
C PHE A 373 6.40 -0.49 22.72
N TRP A 374 7.15 -1.40 23.37
CA TRP A 374 7.60 -1.23 24.76
C TRP A 374 8.76 -0.25 24.92
N ASN A 375 9.37 0.22 23.83
CA ASN A 375 10.39 1.26 23.88
C ASN A 375 9.79 2.68 23.84
N ASN A 376 8.51 2.80 23.47
CA ASN A 376 7.81 4.07 23.41
C ASN A 376 7.23 4.41 24.80
N GLU A 377 7.71 5.49 25.39
CA GLU A 377 7.34 5.91 26.76
C GLU A 377 5.83 6.20 26.88
N TYR A 378 5.22 6.79 25.85
CA TYR A 378 3.80 7.12 25.90
C TYR A 378 2.94 5.85 25.84
N ILE A 379 3.24 4.93 24.92
CA ILE A 379 2.57 3.62 24.85
C ILE A 379 2.75 2.86 26.16
N LEU A 380 3.94 2.89 26.74
CA LEU A 380 4.23 2.23 28.01
C LEU A 380 3.36 2.79 29.15
N SER A 381 3.17 4.11 29.21
CA SER A 381 2.28 4.74 30.20
C SER A 381 0.82 4.31 30.03
N LEU A 382 0.33 4.20 28.78
CA LEU A 382 -1.02 3.73 28.48
C LEU A 382 -1.22 2.26 28.88
N ILE A 383 -0.18 1.43 28.72
CA ILE A 383 -0.17 0.03 29.16
C ILE A 383 -0.24 -0.04 30.69
N GLU A 384 0.57 0.76 31.40
CA GLU A 384 0.61 0.78 32.86
C GLU A 384 -0.76 1.14 33.46
N GLU A 385 -1.42 2.19 32.94
CA GLU A 385 -2.75 2.60 33.39
C GLU A 385 -3.86 1.55 33.15
N ASN A 386 -3.64 0.59 32.25
CA ASN A 386 -4.63 -0.40 31.84
C ASN A 386 -4.10 -1.85 31.95
N ILE A 387 -3.12 -2.07 32.84
CA ILE A 387 -2.38 -3.32 32.95
C ILE A 387 -3.28 -4.52 33.24
N ASP A 388 -4.35 -4.32 34.01
CA ASP A 388 -5.31 -5.36 34.41
C ASP A 388 -5.99 -6.03 33.22
N LYS A 389 -6.14 -5.31 32.11
CA LYS A 389 -6.74 -5.83 30.87
C LYS A 389 -5.69 -6.29 29.87
N ILE A 390 -4.58 -5.56 29.76
CA ILE A 390 -3.56 -5.79 28.73
C ILE A 390 -2.68 -6.99 29.07
N LEU A 391 -2.24 -7.10 30.34
CA LEU A 391 -1.33 -8.15 30.76
C LEU A 391 -1.90 -9.56 30.51
N PRO A 392 -3.16 -9.89 30.89
CA PRO A 392 -3.73 -11.21 30.59
C PRO A 392 -3.76 -11.57 29.10
N ILE A 393 -3.91 -10.58 28.20
CA ILE A 393 -3.97 -10.80 26.75
C ILE A 393 -2.57 -11.08 26.18
N MET A 394 -1.56 -10.37 26.68
CA MET A 394 -0.19 -10.46 26.17
C MET A 394 0.60 -11.63 26.78
N PHE A 395 0.31 -11.97 28.04
CA PHE A 395 1.12 -12.89 28.85
C PHE A 395 1.33 -14.25 28.16
N GLY A 396 0.27 -14.91 27.71
CA GLY A 396 0.36 -16.25 27.13
C GLY A 396 1.28 -16.33 25.91
N SER A 397 1.19 -15.33 25.02
CA SER A 397 2.04 -15.24 23.83
C SER A 397 3.50 -14.97 24.19
N LEU A 398 3.77 -13.96 25.03
CA LEU A 398 5.13 -13.64 25.47
C LEU A 398 5.79 -14.80 26.21
N TYR A 399 5.08 -15.46 27.13
CA TYR A 399 5.61 -16.56 27.92
C TYR A 399 5.89 -17.83 27.08
N ARG A 400 5.15 -18.03 25.98
CA ARG A 400 5.42 -19.11 25.03
C ARG A 400 6.67 -18.80 24.19
N ILE A 401 6.72 -17.61 23.61
CA ILE A 401 7.79 -17.18 22.68
C ILE A 401 9.15 -17.10 23.38
N SER A 402 9.20 -16.74 24.67
CA SER A 402 10.44 -16.74 25.46
C SER A 402 11.13 -18.11 25.58
N LYS A 403 10.41 -19.21 25.28
CA LYS A 403 10.92 -20.59 25.36
C LYS A 403 11.08 -21.27 24.01
N GLU A 404 10.22 -20.91 23.05
CA GLU A 404 10.01 -21.70 21.82
C GLU A 404 10.48 -20.96 20.55
N HIS A 405 10.84 -19.67 20.63
CA HIS A 405 11.22 -18.90 19.44
C HIS A 405 12.65 -19.24 18.97
N TRP A 406 12.81 -19.41 17.65
CA TRP A 406 14.08 -19.84 17.04
C TRP A 406 15.16 -18.75 17.05
N ASN A 407 14.76 -17.47 16.98
CA ASN A 407 15.66 -16.32 16.96
C ASN A 407 15.97 -15.84 18.40
N PRO A 408 17.23 -15.92 18.87
CA PRO A 408 17.63 -15.50 20.21
C PRO A 408 17.41 -14.01 20.51
N THR A 409 17.49 -13.13 19.51
CA THR A 409 17.27 -11.68 19.69
C THR A 409 15.83 -11.41 20.09
N ILE A 410 14.87 -12.06 19.43
CA ILE A 410 13.45 -11.96 19.78
C ILE A 410 13.21 -12.50 21.19
N VAL A 411 13.84 -13.62 21.55
CA VAL A 411 13.75 -14.18 22.90
C VAL A 411 14.24 -13.16 23.94
N ALA A 412 15.37 -12.48 23.70
CA ALA A 412 15.89 -11.45 24.59
C ALA A 412 14.94 -10.24 24.72
N LEU A 413 14.38 -9.75 23.61
CA LEU A 413 13.39 -8.68 23.62
C LEU A 413 12.14 -9.07 24.42
N VAL A 414 11.64 -10.29 24.24
CA VAL A 414 10.50 -10.82 25.00
C VAL A 414 10.81 -10.91 26.49
N TYR A 415 12.02 -11.32 26.89
CA TYR A 415 12.42 -11.32 28.30
C TYR A 415 12.42 -9.91 28.90
N ASN A 416 12.91 -8.91 28.16
CA ASN A 416 12.85 -7.52 28.59
C ASN A 416 11.40 -7.06 28.79
N VAL A 417 10.53 -7.34 27.82
CA VAL A 417 9.10 -7.01 27.90
C VAL A 417 8.43 -7.70 29.10
N LEU A 418 8.67 -9.01 29.30
CA LEU A 418 8.14 -9.75 30.45
C LEU A 418 8.60 -9.16 31.77
N LYS A 419 9.86 -8.73 31.86
CA LYS A 419 10.41 -8.07 33.05
C LYS A 419 9.69 -6.75 33.32
N THR A 420 9.52 -5.91 32.31
CA THR A 420 8.80 -4.63 32.43
C THR A 420 7.35 -4.85 32.88
N LEU A 421 6.64 -5.83 32.31
CA LEU A 421 5.27 -6.16 32.72
C LEU A 421 5.19 -6.69 34.17
N MET A 422 6.19 -7.44 34.62
CA MET A 422 6.29 -7.91 36.00
C MET A 422 6.57 -6.75 36.98
N GLU A 423 7.35 -5.75 36.57
CA GLU A 423 7.60 -4.53 37.36
C GLU A 423 6.34 -3.67 37.51
N MET A 424 5.46 -3.65 36.50
CA MET A 424 4.19 -2.93 36.53
C MET A 424 3.16 -3.55 37.48
N ASN A 425 2.97 -4.87 37.44
CA ASN A 425 2.05 -5.57 38.34
C ASN A 425 2.52 -7.01 38.61
N SER A 426 3.36 -7.17 39.63
CA SER A 426 3.93 -8.47 40.01
C SER A 426 2.87 -9.47 40.49
N THR A 427 1.86 -9.01 41.22
CA THR A 427 0.79 -9.88 41.74
C THR A 427 -0.01 -10.54 40.62
N LEU A 428 -0.46 -9.76 39.65
CA LEU A 428 -1.20 -10.28 38.49
C LEU A 428 -0.31 -11.15 37.62
N PHE A 429 0.98 -10.81 37.49
CA PHE A 429 1.94 -11.60 36.74
C PHE A 429 2.13 -13.02 37.32
N ASP A 430 2.24 -13.12 38.66
CA ASP A 430 2.37 -14.42 39.35
C ASP A 430 1.10 -15.26 39.22
N GLU A 431 -0.08 -14.65 39.36
CA GLU A 431 -1.37 -15.30 39.16
C GLU A 431 -1.52 -15.87 37.73
N LEU A 432 -1.17 -15.07 36.71
CA LEU A 432 -1.20 -15.50 35.31
C LEU A 432 -0.17 -16.60 35.03
N THR A 433 0.99 -16.55 35.67
CA THR A 433 2.00 -17.61 35.56
C THR A 433 1.48 -18.95 36.12
N ALA A 434 0.81 -18.92 37.28
CA ALA A 434 0.20 -20.11 37.86
C ALA A 434 -0.96 -20.65 37.00
N SER A 435 -1.85 -19.76 36.56
CA SER A 435 -2.97 -20.09 35.68
C SER A 435 -2.50 -20.72 34.36
N TYR A 436 -1.51 -20.11 33.70
CA TYR A 436 -0.96 -20.61 32.44
C TYR A 436 -0.34 -22.00 32.57
N LYS A 437 0.37 -22.29 33.68
CA LYS A 437 0.92 -23.64 33.95
C LYS A 437 -0.20 -24.67 34.13
N SER A 438 -1.25 -24.31 34.88
CA SER A 438 -2.43 -25.16 35.09
C SER A 438 -3.16 -25.45 33.78
N ASP A 439 -3.39 -24.41 32.97
CA ASP A 439 -4.03 -24.54 31.66
C ASP A 439 -3.23 -25.41 30.69
N ARG A 440 -1.90 -25.26 30.65
CA ARG A 440 -1.03 -26.10 29.81
C ARG A 440 -1.04 -27.57 30.24
N GLN A 441 -1.11 -27.86 31.53
CA GLN A 441 -1.27 -29.23 32.03
C GLN A 441 -2.64 -29.81 31.67
N ARG A 442 -3.71 -29.00 31.78
CA ARG A 442 -5.06 -29.39 31.40
C ARG A 442 -5.18 -29.67 29.90
N GLU A 443 -4.61 -28.83 29.05
CA GLU A 443 -4.60 -29.04 27.59
C GLU A 443 -3.79 -30.29 27.21
N LYS A 444 -2.63 -30.52 27.83
CA LYS A 444 -1.85 -31.75 27.62
C LYS A 444 -2.63 -33.01 28.02
N LYS A 445 -3.40 -32.96 29.12
CA LYS A 445 -4.27 -34.06 29.53
C LYS A 445 -5.40 -34.31 28.53
N LYS A 446 -6.06 -33.25 28.04
CA LYS A 446 -7.10 -33.38 27.00
C LYS A 446 -6.55 -33.94 25.69
N GLU A 447 -5.32 -33.58 25.32
CA GLU A 447 -4.64 -34.12 24.14
C GLU A 447 -4.36 -35.62 24.30
N GLN A 448 -3.87 -36.04 25.47
CA GLN A 448 -3.71 -37.46 25.81
C GLN A 448 -5.03 -38.24 25.77
N GLU A 449 -6.08 -37.69 26.38
CA GLU A 449 -7.43 -38.29 26.33
C GLU A 449 -7.93 -38.42 24.88
N ARG A 450 -7.65 -37.42 24.03
CA ARG A 450 -8.00 -37.46 22.60
C ARG A 450 -7.22 -38.53 21.85
N GLU A 451 -5.92 -38.64 22.10
CA GLU A 451 -5.08 -39.71 21.51
C GLU A 451 -5.54 -41.10 21.93
N GLU A 452 -5.92 -41.28 23.20
CA GLU A 452 -6.47 -42.54 23.70
C GLU A 452 -7.80 -42.89 23.04
N LEU A 453 -8.68 -41.91 22.82
CA LEU A 453 -9.94 -42.11 22.10
C LEU A 453 -9.70 -42.50 20.64
N TRP A 454 -8.74 -41.87 19.96
CA TRP A 454 -8.35 -42.26 18.60
C TRP A 454 -7.78 -43.68 18.54
N LYS A 455 -6.89 -44.04 19.49
CA LYS A 455 -6.36 -45.41 19.58
C LYS A 455 -7.47 -46.45 19.79
N LYS A 456 -8.41 -46.17 20.69
CA LYS A 456 -9.58 -47.05 20.91
C LYS A 456 -10.43 -47.21 19.65
N LEU A 457 -10.60 -46.13 18.87
CA LEU A 457 -11.31 -46.21 17.60
C LEU A 457 -10.60 -47.13 16.60
N ASP A 458 -9.27 -47.03 16.50
CA ASP A 458 -8.47 -47.88 15.62
C ASP A 458 -8.49 -49.35 16.07
N GLU A 459 -8.41 -49.60 17.37
CA GLU A 459 -8.55 -50.95 17.95
C GLU A 459 -9.93 -51.56 17.65
N LEU A 460 -11.01 -50.78 17.79
CA LEU A 460 -12.36 -51.22 17.47
C LEU A 460 -12.51 -51.56 15.97
N LYS A 461 -11.99 -50.72 15.07
CA LYS A 461 -11.97 -51.01 13.63
C LYS A 461 -11.21 -52.30 13.29
N LEU A 462 -10.05 -52.52 13.93
CA LEU A 462 -9.28 -53.75 13.77
C LEU A 462 -10.02 -54.97 14.33
N SER A 463 -10.73 -54.80 15.45
CA SER A 463 -11.54 -55.87 16.06
C SER A 463 -12.76 -56.23 15.22
N ASP A 464 -13.43 -55.25 14.60
CA ASP A 464 -14.55 -55.50 13.69
C ASP A 464 -14.08 -56.19 12.40
N ALA A 465 -12.93 -55.77 11.86
CA ALA A 465 -12.30 -56.44 10.72
C ALA A 465 -11.89 -57.89 11.07
N ALA A 466 -11.33 -58.12 12.27
CA ALA A 466 -10.97 -59.45 12.74
C ALA A 466 -12.19 -60.33 13.03
N ALA A 467 -13.27 -59.75 13.56
CA ALA A 467 -14.55 -60.44 13.81
C ALA A 467 -15.24 -60.83 12.50
N LEU A 468 -15.17 -60.01 11.45
CA LEU A 468 -15.64 -60.36 10.11
C LEU A 468 -14.84 -61.53 9.50
N VAL A 469 -13.52 -61.58 9.73
CA VAL A 469 -12.67 -62.70 9.28
C VAL A 469 -12.95 -63.99 10.07
N GLN A 470 -13.20 -63.92 11.38
CA GLN A 470 -13.56 -65.08 12.20
C GLN A 470 -14.98 -65.60 11.94
N ASN A 471 -15.95 -64.72 11.65
CA ASN A 471 -17.29 -65.17 11.26
C ASN A 471 -17.29 -65.86 9.89
N ASN A 472 -16.44 -65.42 8.95
CA ASN A 472 -16.25 -66.10 7.68
C ASN A 472 -15.56 -67.48 7.84
N SER A 473 -14.66 -67.65 8.81
CA SER A 473 -14.02 -68.95 9.07
C SER A 473 -14.95 -69.95 9.80
N HIS A 474 -15.82 -69.49 10.70
CA HIS A 474 -16.87 -70.32 11.29
C HIS A 474 -17.97 -70.70 10.29
N GLY A 475 -18.28 -69.84 9.32
CA GLY A 475 -19.16 -70.18 8.19
C GLY A 475 -18.61 -71.32 7.32
N LEU A 476 -17.29 -71.35 7.10
CA LEU A 476 -16.60 -72.42 6.36
C LEU A 476 -16.52 -73.74 7.14
N GLN A 477 -16.39 -73.72 8.47
CA GLN A 477 -16.42 -74.94 9.29
C GLN A 477 -17.83 -75.55 9.41
N ASN A 478 -18.88 -74.72 9.47
CA ASN A 478 -20.26 -75.21 9.46
C ASN A 478 -20.69 -75.71 8.06
N ALA A 479 -20.14 -75.15 6.98
CA ALA A 479 -20.30 -75.71 5.64
C ALA A 479 -19.60 -77.08 5.49
N ALA A 480 -18.41 -77.27 6.09
CA ALA A 480 -17.69 -78.54 6.05
C ALA A 480 -18.37 -79.67 6.85
N GLN A 481 -19.12 -79.37 7.92
CA GLN A 481 -19.89 -80.38 8.66
C GLN A 481 -21.22 -80.76 8.00
N ASN A 482 -21.82 -79.88 7.18
CA ASN A 482 -23.06 -80.18 6.45
C ASN A 482 -22.83 -80.88 5.09
N ILE A 483 -21.60 -80.93 4.59
CA ILE A 483 -21.26 -81.60 3.31
C ILE A 483 -21.03 -83.12 3.49
N ASN A 484 -20.96 -83.63 4.72
CA ASN A 484 -20.68 -85.06 4.96
C ASN A 484 -21.94 -85.97 5.02
N ASN A 485 -23.13 -85.46 4.72
CA ASN A 485 -24.37 -86.24 4.90
C ASN A 485 -25.34 -86.30 3.71
N ASN A 486 -24.97 -85.86 2.50
CA ASN A 486 -25.77 -86.15 1.31
C ASN A 486 -24.93 -86.09 0.04
N ASN A 487 -24.22 -87.19 -0.25
CA ASN A 487 -23.87 -87.56 -1.61
C ASN A 487 -24.68 -88.80 -1.98
N ASN A 488 -25.74 -88.63 -2.78
CA ASN A 488 -25.98 -89.46 -3.96
C ASN A 488 -27.13 -88.95 -4.82
N HIS A 489 -26.76 -88.58 -6.06
CA HIS A 489 -27.54 -88.50 -7.29
C HIS A 489 -28.63 -87.40 -7.38
N HIS A 490 -28.81 -86.67 -8.48
CA HIS A 490 -28.39 -86.88 -9.87
C HIS A 490 -28.41 -85.55 -10.65
N ASP A 491 -27.71 -85.58 -11.79
CA ASP A 491 -27.69 -84.64 -12.92
C ASP A 491 -29.05 -83.96 -13.23
N ASN A 492 -29.13 -82.73 -13.74
CA ASN A 492 -28.68 -82.31 -15.07
C ASN A 492 -29.19 -80.88 -15.38
N GLN A 493 -28.46 -80.22 -16.29
CA GLN A 493 -28.88 -79.16 -17.24
C GLN A 493 -29.06 -77.69 -16.81
N GLU A 494 -28.12 -76.89 -17.34
CA GLU A 494 -28.30 -75.69 -18.19
C GLU A 494 -29.22 -74.55 -17.72
N LYS A 495 -28.65 -73.36 -17.44
CA LYS A 495 -28.54 -72.23 -18.42
C LYS A 495 -27.99 -70.95 -17.79
N SER A 496 -27.10 -70.33 -18.58
CA SER A 496 -26.75 -68.91 -18.72
C SER A 496 -27.43 -67.86 -17.83
N THR A 497 -26.62 -66.97 -17.23
CA THR A 497 -26.51 -65.56 -17.67
C THR A 497 -25.27 -64.90 -17.05
N ALA A 498 -24.52 -64.21 -17.90
CA ALA A 498 -23.43 -63.32 -17.54
C ALA A 498 -23.96 -62.08 -16.78
N ILE A 499 -23.09 -61.41 -16.02
CA ILE A 499 -22.75 -59.98 -16.19
C ILE A 499 -21.61 -59.64 -15.22
N SER A 500 -20.54 -59.14 -15.83
CA SER A 500 -19.39 -58.42 -15.27
C SER A 500 -19.80 -57.05 -14.71
N VAL A 501 -19.25 -56.64 -13.56
CA VAL A 501 -19.07 -55.21 -13.26
C VAL A 501 -17.77 -55.00 -12.49
N ASP A 502 -16.97 -54.10 -13.04
CA ASP A 502 -15.67 -53.60 -12.63
C ASP A 502 -15.66 -52.84 -11.30
N HIS A 503 -14.45 -52.78 -10.74
CA HIS A 503 -13.99 -51.87 -9.70
C HIS A 503 -14.12 -50.40 -10.11
N GLU A 504 -14.59 -49.56 -9.19
CA GLU A 504 -14.06 -48.20 -8.98
C GLU A 504 -14.45 -47.71 -7.56
N ASP A 505 -13.46 -47.24 -6.81
CA ASP A 505 -13.58 -46.64 -5.47
C ASP A 505 -14.34 -45.29 -5.50
N PRO A 506 -15.04 -44.91 -4.42
CA PRO A 506 -15.29 -43.52 -4.13
C PRO A 506 -14.68 -43.05 -2.81
N VAL A 507 -13.86 -42.02 -2.99
CA VAL A 507 -13.48 -40.94 -2.07
C VAL A 507 -14.64 -40.47 -1.20
N VAL A 508 -14.45 -40.46 0.12
CA VAL A 508 -15.38 -39.84 1.08
C VAL A 508 -15.10 -38.34 1.15
N ALA A 509 -16.08 -37.56 0.70
CA ALA A 509 -16.14 -36.11 0.85
C ALA A 509 -16.52 -35.72 2.29
N MET A 510 -15.86 -34.67 2.79
CA MET A 510 -16.18 -33.99 4.04
C MET A 510 -17.52 -33.25 3.91
N ASP A 511 -18.40 -33.50 4.88
CA ASP A 511 -19.66 -32.78 5.07
C ASP A 511 -19.38 -31.39 5.67
N THR A 512 -19.65 -30.33 4.89
CA THR A 512 -19.81 -28.96 5.38
C THR A 512 -21.27 -28.57 5.20
N THR A 513 -22.05 -28.63 6.28
CA THR A 513 -23.39 -28.06 6.30
C THR A 513 -23.32 -26.55 6.54
N GLU A 514 -23.56 -25.77 5.49
CA GLU A 514 -24.02 -24.38 5.55
C GLU A 514 -25.49 -24.32 5.97
N GLY A 515 -25.83 -23.37 6.84
CA GLY A 515 -27.20 -22.90 7.03
C GLY A 515 -27.39 -21.57 6.29
N VAL A 516 -28.04 -21.61 5.14
CA VAL A 516 -28.49 -20.44 4.37
C VAL A 516 -30.02 -20.36 4.48
N GLU A 517 -30.53 -19.33 5.15
CA GLU A 517 -31.95 -18.96 5.08
C GLU A 517 -32.23 -18.23 3.76
N VAL A 518 -33.14 -18.80 2.97
CA VAL A 518 -33.62 -18.25 1.70
C VAL A 518 -34.86 -17.39 1.93
N VAL A 519 -34.78 -16.18 1.40
CA VAL A 519 -35.83 -15.18 1.20
C VAL A 519 -37.02 -15.74 0.42
N THR A 520 -38.24 -15.58 0.94
CA THR A 520 -39.47 -15.63 0.15
C THR A 520 -40.03 -14.23 -0.07
N SER A 521 -40.09 -13.83 -1.33
CA SER A 521 -40.73 -12.60 -1.82
C SER A 521 -42.21 -12.85 -2.10
N ALA A 522 -43.09 -11.93 -1.70
CA ALA A 522 -44.41 -11.74 -2.32
C ALA A 522 -45.01 -10.35 -2.02
N LYS A 523 -45.22 -9.60 -3.12
CA LYS A 523 -46.10 -8.44 -3.36
C LYS A 523 -45.80 -7.09 -2.73
#